data_AF-A0AA91ID39-F1
#
_entry.id   AF-A0AA91ID39-F1
#
_cell.length_a   1.000
_cell.length_b   1.000
_cell.length_c   1.000
_cell.angle_alpha   90.00
_cell.angle_beta   90.00
_cell.angle_gamma   90.00
#
_symmetry.space_group_name_H-M   'P 1'
#
loop_
_entity.id
_entity.type
_entity.pdbx_description
1 polymer ?
#
loop_
_entity_poly.entity_id
_entity_poly.type
_entity_poly.pdbx_seq_one_letter_code
_entity_poly.pdbx_strand_id
1 'polypeptide(L)'
;MATKTIARPRTPVASEDTAQHPADLLENTLSQLEALLWVCHGEDIDWCSGDGPRQLDNLLWLAADLSRKAGQLFQLTETARRAAPKPGPA
;
A
#
# COMPACT_ATOMS: atom_id res chain seq x y z
N MET A 1 9.94 -24.01 -42.55
CA MET A 1 10.65 -24.05 -41.26
C MET A 1 10.54 -22.67 -40.63
N ALA A 2 9.75 -22.48 -39.58
CA ALA A 2 9.47 -21.16 -38.99
C ALA A 2 10.30 -20.94 -37.72
N THR A 3 11.15 -19.91 -37.74
CA THR A 3 12.04 -19.53 -36.64
C THR A 3 11.23 -18.93 -35.48
N LYS A 4 11.34 -19.53 -34.30
CA LYS A 4 10.61 -19.14 -33.09
C LYS A 4 11.30 -17.93 -32.45
N THR A 5 10.72 -16.74 -32.58
CA THR A 5 11.14 -15.53 -31.87
C THR A 5 10.82 -15.70 -30.39
N ILE A 6 11.85 -15.95 -29.57
CA ILE A 6 11.71 -15.99 -28.11
C ILE A 6 11.80 -14.54 -27.61
N ALA A 7 10.67 -14.01 -27.11
CA ALA A 7 10.64 -12.73 -26.42
C ALA A 7 11.50 -12.83 -25.14
N ARG A 8 12.49 -11.94 -25.00
CA ARG A 8 13.37 -11.85 -23.84
C ARG A 8 12.51 -11.55 -22.59
N PRO A 9 12.60 -12.36 -21.52
CA PRO A 9 12.00 -12.02 -20.24
C PRO A 9 12.63 -10.71 -19.75
N ARG A 10 11.82 -9.67 -19.57
CA ARG A 10 12.23 -8.50 -18.80
C ARG A 10 12.22 -8.93 -17.34
N THR A 11 13.39 -9.29 -16.82
CA THR A 11 13.61 -9.35 -15.37
C THR A 11 13.26 -7.96 -14.83
N PRO A 12 12.31 -7.82 -13.88
CA PRO A 12 12.14 -6.57 -13.17
C PRO A 12 13.48 -6.26 -12.52
N VAL A 13 14.07 -5.12 -12.86
CA VAL A 13 15.22 -4.61 -12.12
C VAL A 13 14.69 -4.32 -10.73
N ALA A 14 15.04 -5.17 -9.76
CA ALA A 14 14.91 -4.81 -8.36
C ALA A 14 15.75 -3.54 -8.18
N SER A 15 15.08 -2.40 -8.01
CA SER A 15 15.78 -1.16 -7.70
C SER A 15 16.41 -1.36 -6.33
N GLU A 16 17.73 -1.53 -6.30
CA GLU A 16 18.57 -1.65 -5.11
C GLU A 16 18.62 -0.37 -4.25
N ASP A 17 17.73 0.60 -4.52
CA ASP A 17 17.61 1.88 -3.82
C ASP A 17 16.21 2.05 -3.20
N THR A 18 15.74 1.04 -2.46
CA THR A 18 14.41 1.06 -1.83
C THR A 18 14.50 0.95 -0.32
N ALA A 19 15.41 1.70 0.31
CA ALA A 19 15.20 2.07 1.71
C ALA A 19 14.13 3.18 1.75
N GLN A 20 12.89 2.85 1.38
CA GLN A 20 11.79 3.82 1.39
C GLN A 20 11.66 4.40 2.79
N HIS A 21 11.63 5.73 2.88
CA HIS A 21 11.48 6.39 4.17
C HIS A 21 10.15 5.95 4.80
N PRO A 22 10.07 5.75 6.12
CA PRO A 22 8.81 5.37 6.78
C PRO A 22 7.62 6.28 6.42
N ALA A 23 7.89 7.54 6.10
CA ALA A 23 6.91 8.51 5.62
C ALA A 23 6.36 8.16 4.22
N ASP A 24 7.22 7.78 3.27
CA ASP A 24 6.81 7.40 1.91
C ASP A 24 5.99 6.10 1.94
N LEU A 25 6.38 5.16 2.81
CA LEU A 25 5.62 3.93 3.03
C LEU A 25 4.26 4.21 3.67
N LEU A 26 4.19 5.17 4.60
CA LEU A 26 2.94 5.59 5.22
C LEU A 26 2.00 6.20 4.18
N GLU A 27 2.49 7.14 3.38
CA GLU A 27 1.73 7.79 2.32
C GLU A 27 1.17 6.74 1.34
N ASN A 28 2.01 5.85 0.84
CA ASN A 28 1.58 4.77 -0.04
C ASN A 28 0.52 3.86 0.61
N THR A 29 0.68 3.53 1.90
CA THR A 29 -0.29 2.69 2.62
C THR A 29 -1.64 3.40 2.77
N LEU A 30 -1.64 4.70 3.04
CA LEU A 30 -2.86 5.51 3.14
C LEU A 30 -3.56 5.63 1.78
N SER A 31 -2.83 5.85 0.70
CA SER A 31 -3.39 5.89 -0.67
C SER A 31 -4.01 4.56 -1.07
N GLN A 32 -3.40 3.43 -0.69
CA GLN A 32 -3.99 2.10 -0.92
C GLN A 32 -5.26 1.88 -0.10
N LEU A 33 -5.28 2.32 1.15
CA LEU A 33 -6.48 2.26 1.99
C LEU A 33 -7.61 3.13 1.43
N GLU A 34 -7.31 4.35 0.99
CA GLU A 34 -8.29 5.25 0.36
C GLU A 34 -8.87 4.63 -0.91
N ALA A 35 -8.02 4.14 -1.81
CA ALA A 35 -8.48 3.47 -3.03
C ALA A 35 -9.36 2.25 -2.74
N LEU A 36 -8.99 1.46 -1.73
CA LEU A 36 -9.79 0.30 -1.29
C LEU A 36 -11.17 0.72 -0.78
N LEU A 37 -11.22 1.74 0.08
CA LEU A 37 -12.48 2.26 0.61
C LEU A 37 -13.35 2.89 -0.47
N TRP A 38 -12.73 3.54 -1.46
CA TRP A 38 -13.43 4.09 -2.61
C TRP A 38 -14.18 3.01 -3.41
N VAL A 39 -13.56 1.83 -3.58
CA VAL A 39 -14.24 0.68 -4.22
C VAL A 39 -15.49 0.28 -3.44
N CYS A 40 -15.48 0.35 -2.10
CA CYS A 40 -16.65 0.03 -1.28
C CYS A 40 -17.84 0.98 -1.49
N HIS A 41 -17.60 2.20 -1.99
CA HIS A 41 -18.61 3.24 -2.18
C HIS A 41 -19.32 3.21 -3.55
N GLY A 42 -19.01 2.25 -4.43
CA GLY A 42 -19.66 2.16 -5.75
C GLY A 42 -21.15 1.82 -5.65
N GLU A 43 -22.00 2.58 -6.36
CA GLU A 43 -23.45 2.36 -6.41
C GLU A 43 -23.84 0.99 -7.02
N ASP A 44 -22.94 0.37 -7.77
CA ASP A 44 -23.18 -0.89 -8.50
C ASP A 44 -22.79 -2.16 -7.73
N ILE A 45 -22.46 -2.07 -6.43
CA ILE A 45 -22.02 -3.25 -5.66
C ILE A 45 -23.13 -3.76 -4.74
N ASP A 46 -23.61 -4.97 -5.04
CA ASP A 46 -24.51 -5.71 -4.15
C ASP A 46 -23.71 -6.48 -3.09
N TRP A 47 -23.55 -5.86 -1.93
CA TRP A 47 -22.94 -6.48 -0.75
C TRP A 47 -23.87 -7.46 -0.01
N CYS A 48 -25.17 -7.47 -0.32
CA CYS A 48 -26.17 -8.19 0.46
C CYS A 48 -26.50 -9.58 -0.10
N SER A 49 -26.22 -9.83 -1.38
CA SER A 49 -26.57 -11.09 -2.05
C SER A 49 -25.35 -11.88 -2.51
N GLY A 50 -25.55 -13.18 -2.78
CA GLY A 50 -24.52 -14.05 -3.34
C GLY A 50 -23.26 -14.09 -2.47
N ASP A 51 -22.10 -13.83 -3.09
CA ASP A 51 -20.81 -13.75 -2.41
C ASP A 51 -20.52 -12.39 -1.77
N GLY A 52 -21.41 -11.41 -1.92
CA GLY A 52 -21.26 -10.03 -1.43
C GLY A 52 -20.85 -9.93 0.05
N PRO A 53 -21.53 -10.62 0.99
CA PRO A 53 -21.18 -10.54 2.40
C PRO A 53 -19.77 -11.05 2.72
N ARG A 54 -19.32 -12.13 2.03
CA ARG A 54 -17.97 -12.68 2.21
C ARG A 54 -16.91 -11.75 1.61
N GLN A 55 -17.19 -11.16 0.46
CA GLN A 55 -16.29 -10.19 -0.18
C GLN A 55 -16.15 -8.92 0.67
N LEU A 56 -17.25 -8.43 1.25
CA LEU A 56 -17.25 -7.31 2.18
C LEU A 56 -16.42 -7.62 3.44
N ASP A 57 -16.62 -8.80 4.05
CA ASP A 57 -15.83 -9.22 5.22
C ASP A 57 -14.32 -9.22 4.93
N ASN A 58 -13.91 -9.78 3.78
CA ASN A 58 -12.51 -9.76 3.35
C ASN A 58 -11.98 -8.34 3.12
N LEU A 59 -12.77 -7.45 2.51
CA LEU A 59 -12.39 -6.06 2.28
C LEU A 59 -12.24 -5.29 3.59
N LEU A 60 -13.17 -5.47 4.53
CA LEU A 60 -13.10 -4.88 5.87
C LEU A 60 -11.88 -5.38 6.64
N TRP A 61 -11.58 -6.68 6.53
CA TRP A 61 -10.37 -7.25 7.13
C TRP A 61 -9.10 -6.61 6.55
N LEU A 62 -9.03 -6.45 5.23
CA LEU A 62 -7.90 -5.81 4.55
C LEU A 62 -7.76 -4.33 4.94
N ALA A 63 -8.87 -3.59 4.99
CA ALA A 63 -8.89 -2.20 5.42
C ALA A 63 -8.40 -2.05 6.87
N ALA A 64 -8.82 -2.95 7.76
CA ALA A 64 -8.35 -2.98 9.14
C ALA A 64 -6.83 -3.25 9.23
N ASP A 65 -6.30 -4.12 8.35
CA ASP A 65 -4.87 -4.42 8.31
C ASP A 65 -4.04 -3.25 7.80
N LEU A 66 -4.45 -2.63 6.69
CA LEU A 66 -3.82 -1.41 6.16
C LEU A 66 -3.84 -0.27 7.18
N SER A 67 -4.96 -0.11 7.91
CA SER A 67 -5.08 0.89 8.97
C SER A 67 -4.10 0.66 10.11
N ARG A 68 -3.92 -0.59 10.57
CA ARG A 68 -2.91 -0.93 11.59
C ARG A 68 -1.50 -0.65 11.10
N LYS A 69 -1.19 -1.04 9.85
CA LYS A 69 0.12 -0.79 9.24
C LYS A 69 0.42 0.70 9.12
N ALA A 70 -0.53 1.51 8.69
CA ALA A 70 -0.41 2.96 8.66
C ALA A 70 -0.11 3.52 10.06
N GLY A 71 -0.80 3.05 11.10
CA GLY A 71 -0.51 3.43 12.48
C GLY A 71 0.94 3.14 12.91
N GLN A 72 1.47 1.96 12.55
CA GLN A 72 2.86 1.60 12.85
C GLN A 72 3.86 2.49 12.10
N LEU A 73 3.64 2.72 10.80
CA LEU A 73 4.50 3.56 9.97
C LEU A 73 4.50 5.02 10.43
N PHE A 74 3.35 5.52 10.90
CA PHE A 74 3.25 6.83 11.53
C PHE A 74 4.13 6.91 12.78
N GLN A 75 4.04 5.94 13.70
CA GLN A 75 4.90 5.94 14.89
C GLN A 75 6.39 5.89 14.55
N LEU A 76 6.78 5.09 13.55
CA LEU A 76 8.16 5.02 13.08
C LEU A 76 8.63 6.36 12.51
N THR A 77 7.80 7.01 11.70
CA THR A 77 8.07 8.34 11.12
C THR A 77 8.21 9.39 12.23
N GLU A 78 7.30 9.38 13.20
CA GLU A 78 7.32 10.31 14.31
C GLU A 78 8.56 10.14 15.19
N THR A 79 8.95 8.88 15.44
CA THR A 79 10.15 8.53 16.22
C THR A 79 11.42 8.96 15.49
N ALA A 80 11.52 8.69 14.18
CA ALA A 80 12.65 9.12 13.36
C ALA A 80 12.81 10.65 13.35
N ARG A 81 11.70 11.38 13.19
CA ARG A 81 11.69 12.84 13.23
C ARG A 81 12.13 13.40 14.59
N ARG A 82 11.76 12.75 15.70
CA ARG A 82 12.19 13.17 17.05
C ARG A 82 13.66 12.85 17.34
N ALA A 83 14.19 11.80 16.74
CA ALA A 83 15.59 11.40 16.87
C ALA A 83 16.54 12.24 16.00
N ALA A 84 16.01 12.97 15.01
CA ALA A 84 16.81 13.84 14.16
C ALA A 84 17.44 14.99 14.99
N PRO A 85 18.76 15.21 14.90
CA PRO A 85 19.42 16.29 15.65
C PRO A 85 18.87 17.64 15.20
N LYS A 86 18.59 18.53 16.16
CA LYS A 86 18.20 19.91 15.85
C LYS A 86 19.33 20.59 15.08
N PRO A 87 19.06 21.28 13.96
CA PRO A 87 20.07 22.11 13.31
C PRO A 87 20.55 23.15 14.34
N GLY A 88 21.85 23.15 14.62
CA GLY A 88 22.48 24.10 15.54
C GLY A 88 22.32 25.54 15.05
N PRO A 89 22.35 26.54 15.95
CA PRO A 89 22.24 27.93 15.55
C PRO A 89 23.42 28.31 14.63
N ALA A 90 23.10 28.98 13.54
CA ALA A 90 24.05 29.54 12.57
C ALA A 90 24.94 30.62 13.19
#